data_AF-A0A3D3M1M5-F1
#
_entry.id   AF-A0A3D3M1M5-F1
#
_cell.length_a   1.000
_cell.length_b   1.000
_cell.length_c   1.000
_cell.angle_alpha   90.00
_cell.angle_beta   90.00
_cell.angle_gamma   90.00
#
_symmetry.space_group_name_H-M   'P 1'
#
loop_
_entity.id
_entity.type
_entity.pdbx_description
1 polymer ?
#
loop_
_entity_poly.entity_id
_entity_poly.type
_entity_poly.pdbx_seq_one_letter_code
_entity_poly.pdbx_strand_id
1 'polypeptide(L)'
;MQIQAQPLATALNQLGQQTSLQLFFSPELVAGKQAPAVSGNLAPEQALRALLQGSGLTYEISQGSVVLHPAQTGAQAANGVVE
;
A
#
# COMPACT_ATOMS: atom_id res chain seq x y z
N MET A 1 -3.53 -7.62 -13.94
CA MET A 1 -4.01 -6.76 -12.83
C MET A 1 -4.48 -5.44 -13.39
N GLN A 2 -5.68 -4.98 -13.05
CA GLN A 2 -6.25 -3.73 -13.58
C GLN A 2 -7.05 -3.01 -12.50
N ILE A 3 -6.62 -1.81 -12.13
CA ILE A 3 -7.23 -0.98 -11.09
C ILE A 3 -7.26 0.45 -11.64
N GLN A 4 -8.45 1.04 -11.72
CA GLN A 4 -8.61 2.41 -12.22
C GLN A 4 -8.20 3.44 -11.17
N ALA A 5 -7.91 4.67 -11.60
CA ALA A 5 -7.61 5.79 -10.72
C ALA A 5 -8.86 6.10 -9.87
N GLN A 6 -8.77 5.80 -8.58
CA GLN A 6 -9.91 5.84 -7.67
C GLN A 6 -9.42 6.10 -6.23
N PRO A 7 -10.33 6.35 -5.27
CA PRO A 7 -9.94 6.52 -3.87
C PRO A 7 -9.10 5.33 -3.39
N LEU A 8 -8.02 5.62 -2.65
CA LEU A 8 -7.06 4.61 -2.22
C LEU A 8 -7.76 3.47 -1.45
N ALA A 9 -8.76 3.80 -0.62
CA ALA A 9 -9.60 2.83 0.08
C ALA A 9 -10.26 1.80 -0.87
N THR A 10 -10.85 2.27 -1.96
CA THR A 10 -11.56 1.42 -2.93
C THR A 10 -10.58 0.57 -3.74
N ALA A 11 -9.43 1.15 -4.13
CA ALA A 11 -8.37 0.43 -4.84
C ALA A 11 -7.79 -0.72 -4.00
N LEU A 12 -7.55 -0.49 -2.71
CA LEU A 12 -7.07 -1.51 -1.78
C LEU A 12 -8.11 -2.62 -1.57
N ASN A 13 -9.39 -2.25 -1.42
CA ASN A 13 -10.45 -3.24 -1.29
C ASN A 13 -10.55 -4.14 -2.53
N GLN A 14 -10.52 -3.55 -3.74
CA GLN A 14 -10.48 -4.32 -4.99
C GLN A 14 -9.26 -5.23 -5.07
N LEU A 15 -8.08 -4.74 -4.70
CA LEU A 15 -6.85 -5.53 -4.71
C LEU A 15 -6.95 -6.74 -3.77
N GLY A 16 -7.43 -6.54 -2.54
CA GLY A 16 -7.63 -7.65 -1.58
C GLY A 16 -8.62 -8.69 -2.10
N GLN A 17 -9.73 -8.24 -2.68
CA GLN A 17 -10.75 -9.11 -3.30
C GLN A 17 -10.18 -9.93 -4.47
N GLN A 18 -9.31 -9.35 -5.29
CA GLN A 18 -8.70 -10.03 -6.44
C GLN A 18 -7.59 -11.00 -6.09
N THR A 19 -6.88 -10.76 -4.99
CA THR A 19 -5.61 -11.44 -4.68
C THR A 19 -5.72 -12.37 -3.48
N SER A 20 -6.89 -12.44 -2.85
CA SER A 20 -7.16 -13.22 -1.63
C SER A 20 -6.23 -12.86 -0.47
N LEU A 21 -5.59 -11.68 -0.53
CA LEU A 21 -4.74 -11.12 0.51
C LEU A 21 -5.62 -10.38 1.51
N GLN A 22 -5.33 -10.57 2.80
CA GLN A 22 -6.07 -9.88 3.85
C GLN A 22 -5.42 -8.53 4.11
N LEU A 23 -6.00 -7.46 3.55
CA LEU A 23 -5.51 -6.10 3.72
C LEU A 23 -6.09 -5.46 4.99
N PHE A 24 -5.21 -5.13 5.93
CA PHE A 24 -5.50 -4.37 7.13
C PHE A 24 -5.01 -2.93 6.95
N PHE A 25 -5.94 -1.99 6.99
CA PHE A 25 -5.63 -0.57 6.91
C PHE A 25 -6.67 0.23 7.69
N SER A 26 -6.26 1.36 8.24
CA SER A 26 -7.20 2.32 8.83
C SER A 26 -7.81 3.20 7.74
N PRO A 27 -9.14 3.40 7.71
CA PRO A 27 -9.81 4.23 6.72
C PRO A 27 -9.32 5.69 6.76
N GLU A 28 -8.84 6.13 7.92
CA GLU A 28 -8.27 7.45 8.19
C GLU A 28 -6.96 7.70 7.43
N LEU A 29 -6.14 6.65 7.24
CA LEU A 29 -4.86 6.74 6.52
C LEU A 29 -5.06 6.91 5.02
N VAL A 30 -6.17 6.39 4.51
CA VAL A 30 -6.52 6.38 3.09
C VAL A 30 -7.59 7.42 2.74
N ALA A 31 -8.16 8.08 3.76
CA ALA A 31 -9.16 9.13 3.61
C ALA A 31 -8.56 10.34 2.88
N GLY A 32 -9.23 10.78 1.81
CA GLY A 32 -8.75 11.88 0.97
C GLY A 32 -7.52 11.56 0.11
N LYS A 33 -7.01 10.32 0.13
CA LYS A 33 -5.92 9.86 -0.73
C LYS A 33 -6.48 9.25 -2.01
N GLN A 34 -5.84 9.54 -3.13
CA GLN A 34 -6.16 8.95 -4.42
C GLN A 34 -5.05 7.99 -4.86
N ALA A 35 -5.45 6.83 -5.36
CA ALA A 35 -4.54 5.90 -5.98
C ALA A 35 -4.46 6.17 -7.49
N PRO A 36 -3.26 6.11 -8.09
CA PRO A 36 -3.12 6.14 -9.54
C PRO A 36 -3.72 4.88 -10.17
N ALA A 37 -4.10 4.95 -11.44
CA ALA A 37 -4.51 3.77 -12.19
C ALA A 37 -3.31 2.82 -12.37
N VAL A 38 -3.49 1.57 -12.01
CA VAL A 38 -2.48 0.52 -12.15
C VAL A 38 -3.01 -0.54 -13.09
N SER A 39 -2.38 -0.65 -14.25
CA SER A 39 -2.80 -1.55 -15.33
C SER A 39 -1.59 -2.30 -15.88
N GLY A 40 -1.65 -3.62 -15.92
CA GLY A 40 -0.61 -4.45 -16.52
C GLY A 40 -0.58 -5.90 -16.01
N ASN A 41 0.36 -6.69 -16.51
CA ASN A 41 0.68 -8.03 -16.01
C ASN A 41 1.54 -7.94 -14.73
N LEU A 42 0.99 -7.31 -13.69
CA LEU A 42 1.63 -7.13 -12.40
C LEU A 42 1.14 -8.20 -11.42
N ALA A 43 2.03 -8.62 -10.52
CA ALA A 43 1.69 -9.43 -9.37
C ALA A 43 0.93 -8.60 -8.30
N PRO A 44 0.16 -9.25 -7.40
CA PRO A 44 -0.55 -8.61 -6.29
C PRO A 44 0.26 -7.53 -5.57
N GLU A 45 1.47 -7.93 -5.17
CA GLU A 45 2.41 -7.11 -4.40
C GLU A 45 2.97 -5.95 -5.22
N GLN A 46 3.18 -6.17 -6.53
CA GLN A 46 3.66 -5.12 -7.41
C GLN A 46 2.61 -4.04 -7.66
N ALA A 47 1.35 -4.44 -7.84
CA ALA A 47 0.27 -3.46 -7.99
C ALA A 47 0.02 -2.73 -6.68
N LEU A 48 0.07 -3.41 -5.52
CA LEU A 48 -0.02 -2.75 -4.22
C LEU A 48 1.07 -1.69 -4.07
N ARG A 49 2.32 -2.03 -4.38
CA ARG A 49 3.43 -1.08 -4.37
C ARG A 49 3.17 0.09 -5.30
N ALA A 50 2.66 -0.16 -6.51
CA ALA A 50 2.33 0.89 -7.48
C ALA A 50 1.18 1.80 -7.01
N LEU A 51 0.17 1.26 -6.32
CA LEU A 51 -0.94 2.06 -5.76
C LEU A 51 -0.47 2.94 -4.60
N LEU A 52 0.50 2.46 -3.82
CA LEU A 52 1.06 3.20 -2.67
C LEU A 52 2.13 4.22 -3.08
N GLN A 53 2.66 4.12 -4.31
CA GLN A 53 3.56 5.12 -4.87
C GLN A 53 2.84 6.48 -4.92
N GLY A 54 3.44 7.49 -4.28
CA GLY A 54 2.87 8.84 -4.17
C GLY A 54 1.86 9.04 -3.04
N SER A 55 1.40 7.97 -2.39
CA SER A 55 0.47 8.09 -1.24
C SER A 55 1.18 8.49 0.07
N GLY A 56 2.49 8.25 0.17
CA GLY A 56 3.24 8.44 1.43
C GLY A 56 2.88 7.40 2.47
N LEU A 57 2.57 6.19 2.03
CA LEU A 57 2.20 5.05 2.87
C LEU A 57 3.18 3.90 2.59
N THR A 58 3.49 3.14 3.62
CA THR A 58 4.24 1.89 3.53
C THR A 58 3.34 0.71 3.81
N TYR A 59 3.79 -0.49 3.46
CA TYR A 59 3.07 -1.72 3.70
C TYR A 59 4.01 -2.77 4.28
N GLU A 60 3.46 -3.62 5.13
CA GLU A 60 4.11 -4.80 5.67
C GLU A 60 3.33 -6.03 5.26
N ILE A 61 4.05 -7.08 4.82
CA ILE A 61 3.44 -8.35 4.40
C ILE A 61 3.87 -9.41 5.42
N SER A 62 2.89 -10.06 6.04
CA SER A 62 3.11 -11.10 7.03
C SER A 62 2.18 -12.28 6.77
N GLN A 63 2.74 -13.42 6.35
CA GLN A 63 2.02 -14.68 6.11
C GLN A 63 0.73 -14.54 5.25
N GLY A 64 0.74 -13.70 4.21
CA GLY A 64 -0.42 -13.46 3.34
C GLY A 64 -1.43 -12.41 3.87
N SER A 65 -1.15 -11.81 5.02
CA SER A 65 -1.80 -10.59 5.48
C SER A 65 -0.94 -9.38 5.12
N VAL A 66 -1.58 -8.29 4.71
CA VAL A 66 -0.93 -7.04 4.32
C VAL A 66 -1.40 -5.96 5.27
N VAL A 67 -0.50 -5.31 5.99
CA VAL A 67 -0.83 -4.21 6.90
C VAL A 67 -0.28 -2.90 6.33
N LEU A 68 -1.11 -1.87 6.23
CA LEU A 68 -0.69 -0.55 5.76
C LEU A 68 -0.36 0.36 6.92
N HIS A 69 0.75 1.08 6.78
CA HIS A 69 1.22 2.05 7.77
C HIS A 69 1.49 3.39 7.07
N PRO A 70 1.31 4.52 7.76
CA PRO A 70 1.82 5.79 7.26
C PRO A 70 3.34 5.67 7.05
N ALA A 71 3.84 6.10 5.90
CA ALA A 71 5.28 6.16 5.70
C ALA A 71 5.79 7.25 6.65
N GLN A 72 6.30 6.83 7.82
CA GLN A 72 7.00 7.71 8.72
C GLN A 72 8.27 8.11 7.98
N THR A 73 8.26 9.26 7.30
CA THR A 73 9.37 9.77 6.49
C THR A 73 10.61 10.14 7.32
N GLY A 74 10.82 9.52 8.49
CA GLY A 74 11.92 9.81 9.41
C GLY A 74 12.46 8.63 10.24
N ALA A 75 12.01 7.38 10.03
CA ALA A 75 12.46 6.24 10.88
C ALA A 75 13.61 5.40 10.29
N GLN A 76 14.30 5.89 9.25
CA GLN A 76 15.49 5.25 8.67
C GLN A 76 16.67 6.24 8.59
N ALA A 77 16.82 7.12 9.58
CA ALA A 77 17.98 8.01 9.68
C ALA A 77 18.65 7.99 11.07
N ALA A 78 18.30 7.04 11.95
CA ALA A 78 18.84 6.99 13.31
C ALA A 78 19.08 5.56 13.82
N ASN A 79 19.93 4.77 13.15
CA ASN A 79 20.77 3.80 13.87
C ASN A 79 22.01 3.40 13.07
N GLY A 80 22.80 4.41 12.69
CA GLY A 80 24.24 4.23 12.56
C GLY A 80 24.90 5.07 13.65
N VAL A 81 25.92 4.47 14.28
CA VAL A 81 27.06 5.03 15.05
C VAL A 81 27.05 4.97 16.59
N VAL A 82 28.26 4.65 17.10
CA VAL A 82 28.84 4.53 18.46
C VAL A 82 28.84 3.09 19.03
N GLU A 83 29.97 2.39 19.27
CA GLU A 83 31.41 2.71 19.38
C GLU A 83 32.28 1.54 18.88
#